data_AF-A0A6A3ACX8-F1
#
_entry.id   AF-A0A6A3ACX8-F1
#
_cell.length_a   1.000
_cell.length_b   1.000
_cell.length_c   1.000
_cell.angle_alpha   90.00
_cell.angle_beta   90.00
_cell.angle_gamma   90.00
#
_symmetry.space_group_name_H-M   'P 1'
#
loop_
_entity.id
_entity.type
_entity.pdbx_description
1 polymer ?
#
loop_
_entity_poly.entity_id
_entity_poly.type
_entity_poly.pdbx_seq_one_letter_code
_entity_poly.pdbx_strand_id
1 'polypeptide(L)'
;MPCLNISTNVNLDGVDTSSILSEATSTVAKLIGKPEAYVMIVLKGSVPMSFGGSEQPAAYGELVSIGGLNPDVNKKLSAAIAGLLDTKLQVPPVPTLDGTVQPSESGDV
;
A
#
# COMPACT_ATOMS: atom_id res chain seq x y z
N MET A 1 -12.02 -6.54 10.29
CA MET A 1 -10.62 -6.90 10.50
C MET A 1 -9.85 -6.67 9.21
N PRO A 2 -9.49 -5.41 8.89
CA PRO A 2 -8.57 -5.12 7.79
C PRO A 2 -7.13 -5.48 8.17
N CYS A 3 -6.40 -6.08 7.23
CA CYS A 3 -4.97 -6.33 7.34
C CYS A 3 -4.27 -5.79 6.09
N LEU A 4 -3.35 -4.83 6.28
CA LEU A 4 -2.53 -4.27 5.21
C LEU A 4 -1.10 -4.78 5.35
N ASN A 5 -0.64 -5.57 4.38
CA ASN A 5 0.74 -5.99 4.25
C ASN A 5 1.46 -5.07 3.28
N ILE A 6 2.56 -4.45 3.73
CA ILE A 6 3.42 -3.58 2.93
C ILE A 6 4.80 -4.23 2.89
N SER A 7 5.33 -4.46 1.69
CA SER A 7 6.70 -4.90 1.46
C SER A 7 7.42 -3.86 0.58
N THR A 8 8.63 -3.47 0.96
CA THR A 8 9.45 -2.51 0.23
C THR A 8 10.90 -2.95 0.16
N ASN A 9 11.61 -2.54 -0.91
CA ASN A 9 13.05 -2.75 -1.08
C ASN A 9 13.86 -1.63 -0.41
N VAL A 10 13.19 -0.59 0.08
CA VAL A 10 13.79 0.48 0.87
C VAL A 10 14.24 -0.08 2.23
N ASN A 11 15.45 0.31 2.66
CA ASN A 11 15.90 0.01 4.01
C ASN A 11 15.14 0.90 5.01
N LEU A 12 14.58 0.28 6.05
CA LEU A 12 13.82 0.96 7.09
C LEU A 12 14.69 1.38 8.28
N ASP A 13 16.00 1.11 8.26
CA ASP A 13 16.92 1.58 9.28
C ASP A 13 16.92 3.11 9.38
N GLY A 14 16.61 3.64 10.56
CA GLY A 14 16.51 5.08 10.79
C GLY A 14 15.23 5.74 10.29
N VAL A 15 14.29 4.97 9.71
CA VAL A 15 12.95 5.44 9.34
C VAL A 15 12.02 5.37 10.55
N ASP A 16 11.18 6.40 10.73
CA ASP A 16 10.12 6.39 11.73
C ASP A 16 8.95 5.49 11.30
N THR A 17 9.16 4.18 11.42
CA THR A 17 8.18 3.13 11.11
C THR A 17 6.92 3.24 11.98
N SER A 18 7.02 3.74 13.20
CA SER A 18 5.87 3.95 14.09
C SER A 18 4.90 4.97 13.49
N SER A 19 5.41 6.07 12.93
CA SER A 19 4.55 7.06 12.24
C SER A 19 3.85 6.46 11.02
N ILE A 20 4.56 5.66 10.22
CA ILE A 20 4.01 4.96 9.04
C ILE A 20 2.88 4.03 9.46
N LEU A 21 3.11 3.19 10.49
CA LEU A 21 2.13 2.24 10.99
C LEU A 21 0.90 2.95 11.54
N SER A 22 1.08 4.03 12.32
CA SER A 22 -0.03 4.79 12.90
C SER A 22 -0.87 5.50 11.84
N GLU A 23 -0.24 6.18 10.88
CA GLU A 23 -0.93 6.90 9.81
C GLU A 23 -1.64 5.93 8.85
N ALA A 24 -1.01 4.79 8.52
CA ALA A 24 -1.63 3.75 7.71
C ALA A 24 -2.85 3.14 8.43
N THR A 25 -2.73 2.87 9.73
CA THR A 25 -3.84 2.34 10.55
C THR A 25 -5.05 3.28 10.51
N SER A 26 -4.85 4.56 10.76
CA SER A 26 -5.93 5.55 10.75
C SER A 26 -6.55 5.73 9.36
N THR A 27 -5.72 5.74 8.32
CA THR A 27 -6.16 5.84 6.93
C THR A 27 -7.04 4.66 6.52
N VAL A 28 -6.59 3.43 6.81
CA VAL A 28 -7.32 2.19 6.51
C VAL A 28 -8.64 2.13 7.29
N ALA A 29 -8.61 2.45 8.58
CA ALA A 29 -9.80 2.48 9.44
C ALA A 29 -10.86 3.44 8.91
N LYS A 30 -10.43 4.67 8.58
CA LYS A 30 -11.31 5.73 8.08
C LYS A 30 -11.93 5.39 6.73
N LEU A 31 -11.14 4.86 5.79
CA LEU A 31 -11.62 4.58 4.44
C LEU A 31 -12.50 3.34 4.36
N ILE A 32 -12.21 2.30 5.14
CA ILE A 32 -13.03 1.07 5.19
C ILE A 32 -14.25 1.25 6.11
N GLY A 33 -14.21 2.23 7.02
CA GLY A 33 -15.28 2.47 7.99
C GLY A 33 -15.30 1.43 9.12
N LYS A 34 -14.13 0.97 9.56
CA LYS A 34 -13.99 0.04 10.68
C LYS A 34 -13.14 0.66 11.80
N PRO A 35 -13.38 0.31 13.08
CA PRO A 35 -12.57 0.81 14.17
C PRO A 35 -11.09 0.46 14.00
N GLU A 36 -10.20 1.39 14.35
CA GLU A 36 -8.73 1.21 14.30
C GLU A 36 -8.26 -0.02 15.09
N ALA A 37 -8.95 -0.35 16.17
CA ALA A 37 -8.67 -1.54 16.99
C ALA A 37 -8.75 -2.87 16.21
N TYR A 38 -9.38 -2.90 15.03
CA TYR A 38 -9.46 -4.08 14.17
C TYR A 38 -8.52 -4.04 12.97
N VAL A 39 -7.70 -3.00 12.84
CA VAL A 39 -6.78 -2.80 11.73
C VAL A 39 -5.40 -3.34 12.11
N MET A 40 -4.85 -4.19 11.27
CA MET A 40 -3.49 -4.70 11.38
C MET A 40 -2.67 -4.16 10.20
N ILE A 41 -1.49 -3.63 10.48
CA ILE A 41 -0.54 -3.19 9.47
C ILE A 41 0.76 -3.97 9.67
N VAL A 42 1.30 -4.51 8.59
CA VAL A 42 2.61 -5.17 8.56
C VAL A 42 3.49 -4.41 7.58
N LEU A 43 4.66 -3.96 8.03
CA LEU A 43 5.64 -3.26 7.19
C LEU A 43 6.93 -4.09 7.15
N LYS A 44 7.35 -4.49 5.95
CA LYS A 44 8.57 -5.26 5.69
C LYS A 44 9.50 -4.44 4.81
N GLY A 45 10.67 -4.10 5.34
CA GLY A 45 11.73 -3.41 4.61
C GLY A 45 12.75 -4.37 4.04
N SER A 46 13.65 -3.83 3.21
CA SER A 46 14.81 -4.55 2.67
C SER A 46 14.44 -5.86 1.96
N VAL A 47 13.26 -5.92 1.34
CA VAL A 47 12.79 -7.07 0.58
C VAL A 47 13.31 -6.94 -0.87
N PRO A 48 14.03 -7.93 -1.43
CA PRO A 48 14.42 -7.89 -2.83
C PRO A 48 13.18 -7.77 -3.74
N MET A 49 13.11 -6.71 -4.53
CA MET A 49 12.00 -6.46 -5.45
C MET A 49 12.48 -5.82 -6.74
N SER A 50 11.84 -6.21 -7.84
CA SER A 50 12.01 -5.60 -9.16
C SER A 50 10.63 -5.25 -9.72
N PHE A 51 10.47 -4.02 -10.19
CA PHE A 51 9.26 -3.55 -10.85
C PHE A 51 9.61 -3.14 -12.28
N GLY A 52 8.98 -3.77 -13.28
CA GLY A 52 9.28 -3.51 -14.69
C GLY A 52 10.74 -3.81 -15.08
N GLY A 53 11.41 -4.73 -14.37
CA GLY A 53 12.82 -5.06 -14.57
C GLY A 53 13.81 -4.10 -13.87
N SER A 54 13.31 -3.15 -13.08
CA SER A 54 14.10 -2.16 -12.35
C SER A 54 14.05 -2.40 -10.83
N GLU A 55 15.19 -2.28 -10.15
CA GLU A 55 15.31 -2.41 -8.68
C GLU A 55 15.28 -1.06 -7.95
N GLN A 56 14.76 -0.02 -8.60
CA GLN A 56 14.53 1.29 -7.98
C GLN A 56 13.54 1.18 -6.79
N PRO A 57 13.50 2.18 -5.88
CA PRO A 57 12.59 2.16 -4.74
C PRO A 57 11.15 1.83 -5.15
N ALA A 58 10.63 0.76 -4.56
CA ALA A 58 9.33 0.18 -4.88
C ALA A 58 8.65 -0.33 -3.61
N ALA A 59 7.32 -0.40 -3.65
CA ALA A 59 6.52 -0.97 -2.59
C ALA A 59 5.38 -1.81 -3.18
N TYR A 60 5.10 -2.93 -2.52
CA TYR A 60 3.96 -3.79 -2.77
C TYR A 60 3.03 -3.77 -1.56
N GLY A 61 1.76 -3.49 -1.79
CA GLY A 61 0.72 -3.40 -0.77
C GLY A 61 -0.41 -4.38 -1.04
N GLU A 62 -0.73 -5.23 -0.06
CA GLU A 62 -1.88 -6.13 -0.10
C GLU A 62 -2.81 -5.81 1.07
N LEU A 63 -4.08 -5.54 0.76
CA LEU A 63 -5.10 -5.24 1.77
C LEU A 63 -6.19 -6.31 1.73
N VAL A 64 -6.36 -7.00 2.85
CA VAL A 64 -7.42 -8.00 3.04
C VAL A 64 -8.38 -7.51 4.11
N SER A 65 -9.69 -7.55 3.84
CA SER A 65 -10.71 -7.19 4.83
C SER A 65 -11.99 -7.98 4.57
N ILE A 66 -12.61 -8.49 5.64
CA ILE A 66 -13.94 -9.11 5.60
C ILE A 66 -15.00 -8.01 5.38
N GLY A 67 -15.31 -7.70 4.12
CA GLY A 67 -16.25 -6.64 3.74
C GLY A 67 -15.68 -5.21 3.88
N GLY A 68 -16.38 -4.23 3.29
CA GLY A 68 -15.98 -2.81 3.28
C GLY A 68 -15.00 -2.44 2.15
N LEU A 69 -14.65 -3.39 1.28
CA LEU A 69 -13.89 -3.13 0.06
C LEU A 69 -14.86 -3.03 -1.12
N ASN A 70 -14.70 -1.97 -1.91
CA ASN A 70 -15.42 -1.73 -3.16
C ASN A 70 -14.50 -0.91 -4.09
N PRO A 71 -14.82 -0.76 -5.38
CA PRO A 71 -13.96 -0.07 -6.34
C PRO A 71 -13.57 1.36 -5.91
N ASP A 72 -14.50 2.15 -5.36
CA ASP A 72 -14.23 3.52 -4.93
C ASP A 72 -13.33 3.58 -3.70
N VAL A 73 -13.56 2.70 -2.72
CA VAL A 73 -12.75 2.59 -1.51
C VAL A 73 -11.34 2.10 -1.86
N ASN A 74 -11.22 1.13 -2.76
CA ASN A 74 -9.93 0.63 -3.24
C ASN A 74 -9.11 1.73 -3.92
N LYS A 75 -9.74 2.55 -4.77
CA LYS A 75 -9.08 3.69 -5.42
C LYS A 75 -8.58 4.74 -4.42
N LYS A 76 -9.38 5.03 -3.39
CA LYS A 76 -8.98 5.97 -2.33
C LYS A 76 -7.87 5.40 -1.45
N LEU A 77 -7.95 4.12 -1.11
CA LEU A 77 -6.95 3.43 -0.30
C LEU A 77 -5.60 3.37 -1.02
N SER A 78 -5.57 2.92 -2.27
CA SER A 78 -4.33 2.83 -3.04
C SER A 78 -3.67 4.19 -3.19
N ALA A 79 -4.43 5.25 -3.48
CA ALA A 79 -3.91 6.61 -3.56
C ALA A 79 -3.37 7.12 -2.21
N ALA A 80 -4.10 6.89 -1.13
CA ALA A 80 -3.68 7.35 0.19
C ALA A 80 -2.43 6.62 0.72
N ILE A 81 -2.37 5.30 0.54
CA ILE A 81 -1.20 4.50 0.92
C ILE A 81 0.00 4.84 0.03
N ALA A 82 -0.18 5.00 -1.28
CA ALA A 82 0.90 5.42 -2.18
C ALA A 82 1.48 6.79 -1.77
N GLY A 83 0.64 7.78 -1.48
CA GLY A 83 1.10 9.10 -1.03
C GLY A 83 1.82 9.07 0.33
N LEU A 84 1.39 8.18 1.24
CA LEU A 84 2.07 7.95 2.51
C LEU A 84 3.47 7.36 2.31
N LEU A 85 3.59 6.35 1.44
CA LEU A 85 4.88 5.71 1.13
C LEU A 85 5.83 6.65 0.36
N ASP A 86 5.31 7.50 -0.50
CA ASP A 86 6.09 8.56 -1.16
C ASP A 86 6.67 9.54 -0.14
N THR A 87 5.82 10.07 0.74
CA THR A 87 6.23 11.05 1.76
C THR A 87 7.23 10.46 2.77
N LYS A 88 7.03 9.21 3.19
CA LYS A 88 7.78 8.60 4.30
C LYS A 88 8.98 7.78 3.86
N LEU A 89 8.90 7.14 2.69
CA LEU A 89 9.92 6.20 2.19
C LEU A 89 10.51 6.62 0.84
N GLN A 90 10.07 7.75 0.27
CA GLN A 90 10.50 8.21 -1.06
C GLN A 90 10.27 7.15 -2.15
N VAL A 91 9.28 6.29 -1.95
CA VAL A 91 8.85 5.34 -2.97
C VAL A 91 7.91 6.10 -3.91
N PRO A 92 8.31 6.32 -5.17
CA PRO A 92 7.46 7.07 -6.09
C PRO A 92 6.10 6.35 -6.20
N PRO A 93 4.99 7.10 -6.13
CA PRO A 93 3.70 6.52 -6.46
C PRO A 93 3.82 5.99 -7.90
N VAL A 94 3.31 4.78 -8.15
CA VAL A 94 3.28 4.21 -9.50
C VAL A 94 2.82 5.32 -10.43
N PRO A 95 3.61 5.72 -11.44
CA PRO A 95 3.21 6.80 -12.32
C PRO A 95 1.85 6.41 -12.85
N THR A 96 0.84 7.23 -12.56
CA THR A 96 -0.42 7.15 -13.28
C THR A 96 0.00 7.35 -14.73
N LEU A 97 0.10 6.24 -15.45
CA LEU A 97 0.44 6.28 -16.85
C LEU A 97 -0.70 7.05 -17.50
N ASP A 98 -0.40 8.23 -18.01
CA ASP A 98 -1.19 8.95 -19.01
C ASP A 98 -1.23 8.15 -20.33
N GLY A 99 -1.50 6.84 -20.24
CA GLY A 99 -1.28 5.85 -21.29
C GLY A 99 -1.16 4.42 -20.73
N THR A 100 -2.28 3.86 -20.28
CA THR A 100 -2.58 2.42 -20.24
C THR A 100 -1.57 1.47 -19.57
N VAL A 101 -1.80 1.17 -18.29
CA VAL A 101 -1.88 -0.23 -17.82
C VAL A 101 -3.11 -0.33 -16.94
N GLN A 102 -4.19 -0.87 -17.51
CA GLN A 102 -5.25 -1.44 -16.69
C GLN A 102 -4.67 -2.64 -15.93
N PRO A 103 -5.16 -2.99 -14.73
CA PRO A 103 -4.95 -4.35 -14.25
C PRO A 103 -5.43 -5.26 -15.38
N SER A 104 -4.58 -6.18 -15.84
CA SER A 104 -5.06 -7.27 -16.67
C SER A 104 -6.19 -7.90 -15.87
N GLU A 105 -7.42 -7.72 -16.34
CA GLU A 105 -8.50 -8.62 -15.98
C GLU A 105 -7.92 -10.01 -16.24
N SER A 106 -7.68 -10.75 -15.16
CA SER A 106 -7.45 -12.18 -15.25
C SER A 106 -8.71 -12.75 -15.85
N GLY A 107 -8.70 -12.90 -17.18
CA GLY A 107 -9.67 -13.69 -17.89
C GLY A 107 -9.69 -15.09 -17.30
N ASP A 108 -10.91 -15.53 -17.03
CA ASP A 108 -11.38 -16.89 -16.84
C ASP A 108 -10.35 -18.03 -16.91
N VAL A 109 -10.35 -18.84 -15.83
CA VAL A 109 -10.59 -20.28 -15.97
C VAL A 109 -11.67 -20.69 -14.98
#